data_AF-A0A066RLL1-F1
#
_entry.id   AF-A0A066RLL1-F1
#
_cell.length_a   1.000
_cell.length_b   1.000
_cell.length_c   1.000
_cell.angle_alpha   90.00
_cell.angle_beta   90.00
_cell.angle_gamma   90.00
#
_symmetry.space_group_name_H-M   'P 1'
#
loop_
_entity.id
_entity.type
_entity.pdbx_description
1 polymer ?
#
loop_
_entity_poly.entity_id
_entity_poly.type
_entity_poly.pdbx_seq_one_letter_code
_entity_poly.pdbx_strand_id
1 'polypeptide(L)'
;MPYFQYYGIDWIAMVLTFLAIWQIGNQNRIGFILMIFGNACWIAVGYLTDSMAMMIANLIFCLLNVRAILKWSKAAHQHSQE
;
A
#
# COMPACT_ATOMS: atom_id res chain seq x y z
N MET A 1 -3.38 -17.14 23.72
CA MET A 1 -3.31 -15.68 23.66
C MET A 1 -3.78 -15.22 22.28
N PRO A 2 -4.97 -14.62 22.15
CA PRO A 2 -5.60 -14.34 20.85
C PRO A 2 -4.90 -13.25 20.02
N TYR A 3 -3.87 -12.60 20.55
CA TYR A 3 -3.13 -11.53 19.87
C TYR A 3 -2.27 -12.00 18.68
N PHE A 4 -2.04 -13.31 18.52
CA PHE A 4 -1.27 -13.89 17.41
C PHE A 4 -2.13 -14.64 16.39
N GLN A 5 -3.46 -14.47 16.44
CA GLN A 5 -4.39 -15.28 15.66
C GLN A 5 -4.26 -15.05 14.13
N TYR A 6 -3.59 -13.97 13.70
CA TYR A 6 -3.30 -13.63 12.30
C TYR A 6 -1.80 -13.51 12.01
N TYR A 7 -0.95 -14.24 12.75
CA TYR A 7 0.50 -14.36 12.51
C TYR A 7 1.32 -13.06 12.55
N GLY A 8 0.78 -11.95 13.06
CA GLY A 8 1.45 -10.65 13.08
C GLY A 8 1.52 -9.95 11.71
N ILE A 9 0.81 -10.48 10.71
CA ILE A 9 0.77 -9.91 9.35
C ILE A 9 0.05 -8.56 9.34
N ASP A 10 -0.95 -8.39 10.20
CA ASP A 10 -1.64 -7.14 10.48
C ASP A 10 -0.69 -6.05 11.00
N TRP A 11 0.21 -6.38 11.92
CA TRP A 11 1.24 -5.47 12.42
C TRP A 11 2.22 -5.06 11.32
N ILE A 12 2.65 -6.03 10.50
CA ILE A 12 3.54 -5.77 9.36
C ILE A 12 2.82 -4.87 8.34
N ALA A 13 1.56 -5.16 8.01
CA ALA A 13 0.75 -4.37 7.10
C ALA A 13 0.62 -2.92 7.59
N MET A 14 0.34 -2.72 8.88
CA MET A 14 0.21 -1.41 9.49
C MET A 14 1.52 -0.60 9.43
N VAL A 15 2.66 -1.22 9.78
CA VAL A 15 3.97 -0.56 9.70
C VAL A 15 4.31 -0.18 8.26
N LEU A 16 4.07 -1.08 7.30
CA LEU A 16 4.28 -0.80 5.88
C LEU A 16 3.40 0.35 5.39
N THR A 17 2.12 0.39 5.78
CA THR A 17 1.20 1.47 5.43
C THR A 17 1.65 2.80 6.01
N PHE A 18 2.11 2.86 7.26
CA PHE A 18 2.62 4.11 7.84
C PHE A 18 3.91 4.60 7.16
N LEU A 19 4.86 3.70 6.91
CA LEU A 19 6.08 4.05 6.17
C LEU A 19 5.75 4.51 4.74
N ALA A 20 4.78 3.88 4.09
CA ALA A 20 4.30 4.28 2.78
C ALA A 20 3.73 5.69 2.79
N ILE A 21 2.83 6.01 3.72
CA ILE A 21 2.23 7.35 3.86
C ILE A 21 3.30 8.40 4.13
N TRP A 22 4.25 8.11 5.02
CA TRP A 22 5.37 9.00 5.30
C TRP A 22 6.17 9.31 4.02
N GLN A 23 6.55 8.28 3.26
CA GLN A 23 7.32 8.44 2.03
C GLN A 23 6.55 9.17 0.94
N ILE A 24 5.22 8.94 0.83
CA ILE A 24 4.36 9.70 -0.09
C ILE A 24 4.33 11.18 0.30
N GLY A 25 4.20 11.49 1.59
CA GLY A 25 4.28 12.86 2.10
C GLY A 25 5.63 13.54 1.82
N ASN A 26 6.71 12.77 1.85
CA ASN A 26 8.06 13.21 1.48
C ASN A 26 8.33 13.24 -0.03
N GLN A 27 7.28 13.19 -0.87
CA GLN A 27 7.36 13.16 -2.34
C GLN A 27 8.27 12.05 -2.90
N ASN A 28 8.35 10.91 -2.21
CA ASN A 28 9.17 9.79 -2.64
C ASN A 28 8.30 8.70 -3.27
N ARG A 29 8.64 8.32 -4.52
CA ARG A 29 7.95 7.25 -5.27
C ARG A 29 7.96 5.89 -4.56
N ILE A 30 8.95 5.65 -3.69
CA ILE A 30 9.07 4.42 -2.89
C ILE A 30 7.82 4.23 -2.01
N GLY A 31 7.17 5.31 -1.59
CA GLY A 31 5.96 5.23 -0.78
C GLY A 31 4.81 4.50 -1.46
N PHE A 32 4.62 4.67 -2.77
CA PHE A 32 3.59 3.91 -3.50
C PHE A 32 3.92 2.42 -3.61
N ILE A 33 5.21 2.07 -3.73
CA ILE A 33 5.66 0.67 -3.76
C ILE A 33 5.39 0.01 -2.41
N LEU A 34 5.77 0.68 -1.32
CA LEU A 34 5.49 0.22 0.05
C LEU A 34 3.97 0.07 0.29
N MET A 35 3.17 0.99 -0.25
CA MET A 35 1.71 0.92 -0.14
C MET A 35 1.13 -0.31 -0.86
N ILE A 36 1.68 -0.69 -2.02
CA ILE A 36 1.25 -1.91 -2.73
C ILE A 36 1.55 -3.16 -1.88
N PHE A 37 2.73 -3.24 -1.27
CA PHE A 37 3.05 -4.34 -0.36
C PHE A 37 2.16 -4.37 0.88
N GLY A 38 1.91 -3.20 1.50
CA GLY A 38 0.99 -3.08 2.63
C GLY A 38 -0.43 -3.53 2.29
N ASN A 39 -0.97 -3.10 1.15
CA ASN A 39 -2.29 -3.53 0.67
C ASN A 39 -2.33 -5.04 0.36
N ALA A 40 -1.26 -5.63 -0.18
CA ALA A 40 -1.18 -7.08 -0.37
C ALA A 40 -1.25 -7.84 0.96
N CYS A 41 -0.57 -7.34 2.01
CA CYS A 41 -0.71 -7.87 3.36
C CYS A 41 -2.14 -7.71 3.89
N TRP A 42 -2.80 -6.57 3.66
CA TRP A 42 -4.19 -6.36 4.05
C TRP A 42 -5.19 -7.25 3.27
N ILE A 43 -4.89 -7.62 2.02
CA ILE A 43 -5.68 -8.63 1.30
C ILE A 43 -5.53 -9.99 1.97
N ALA A 44 -4.31 -10.38 2.36
CA ALA A 44 -4.08 -11.64 3.09
C ALA A 44 -4.79 -11.65 4.45
N VAL A 45 -4.76 -10.53 5.20
CA VAL A 45 -5.56 -10.37 6.43
C VAL A 45 -7.05 -10.43 6.13
N GLY A 46 -7.51 -9.80 5.05
CA GLY A 46 -8.90 -9.88 4.59
C GLY A 46 -9.35 -11.31 4.32
N TYR A 47 -8.49 -12.13 3.72
CA TYR A 47 -8.74 -13.56 3.52
C TYR A 47 -8.81 -14.32 4.85
N LEU A 48 -7.84 -14.11 5.76
CA LEU A 48 -7.82 -14.77 7.07
C LEU A 48 -9.00 -14.38 7.99
N THR A 49 -9.58 -13.20 7.76
CA THR A 49 -10.71 -12.65 8.52
C THR A 49 -12.06 -12.87 7.82
N ASP A 50 -12.09 -13.58 6.68
CA ASP A 50 -13.26 -13.75 5.81
C ASP A 50 -13.93 -12.41 5.41
N SER A 51 -13.16 -11.33 5.34
CA SER A 51 -13.62 -9.99 5.01
C SER A 51 -13.48 -9.69 3.53
N MET A 52 -14.53 -9.99 2.76
CA MET A 52 -14.60 -9.68 1.33
C MET A 52 -14.46 -8.17 1.05
N ALA A 53 -15.03 -7.34 1.91
CA ALA A 53 -14.93 -5.88 1.80
C ALA A 53 -13.46 -5.41 1.92
N MET A 54 -12.71 -5.95 2.88
CA MET A 54 -11.30 -5.61 3.07
C MET A 54 -10.45 -6.02 1.86
N MET A 55 -10.69 -7.22 1.31
CA MET A 55 -9.96 -7.70 0.14
C MET A 55 -10.22 -6.82 -1.10
N ILE A 56 -11.48 -6.51 -1.40
CA ILE A 56 -11.83 -5.69 -2.57
C ILE A 56 -11.28 -4.26 -2.42
N ALA A 57 -11.41 -3.65 -1.24
CA ALA A 57 -10.91 -2.31 -0.99
C ALA A 57 -9.39 -2.23 -1.22
N ASN A 58 -8.62 -3.16 -0.65
CA ASN A 58 -7.17 -3.17 -0.80
C ASN A 58 -6.72 -3.54 -2.21
N LEU A 59 -7.49 -4.33 -2.95
CA LEU A 59 -7.25 -4.57 -4.38
C LEU A 59 -7.41 -3.28 -5.19
N ILE A 60 -8.46 -2.50 -4.95
CA ILE A 60 -8.67 -1.20 -5.60
C ILE A 60 -7.53 -0.24 -5.23
N PHE A 61 -7.12 -0.18 -3.97
CA PHE A 61 -6.00 0.65 -3.54
C PHE A 61 -4.68 0.23 -4.21
N CYS A 62 -4.42 -1.06 -4.40
CA CYS A 62 -3.27 -1.52 -5.20
C CYS A 62 -3.30 -0.93 -6.60
N LEU A 63 -4.43 -1.02 -7.31
CA LEU A 63 -4.57 -0.48 -8.68
C LEU A 63 -4.34 1.04 -8.73
N LEU A 64 -4.87 1.78 -7.75
CA LEU A 64 -4.68 3.23 -7.64
C LEU A 64 -3.20 3.58 -7.40
N ASN A 65 -2.50 2.83 -6.54
CA ASN A 65 -1.08 3.04 -6.29
C ASN A 65 -0.23 2.70 -7.53
N VAL A 66 -0.56 1.65 -8.28
CA VAL A 66 0.09 1.34 -9.56
C VAL A 66 -0.09 2.49 -10.55
N ARG A 67 -1.32 3.01 -10.69
CA ARG A 67 -1.60 4.18 -11.54
C ARG A 67 -0.82 5.41 -11.10
N ALA A 68 -0.69 5.63 -9.78
CA ALA A 68 0.06 6.75 -9.23
C ALA A 68 1.56 6.66 -9.59
N ILE A 69 2.17 5.47 -9.51
CA ILE A 69 3.57 5.24 -9.92
C ILE A 69 3.77 5.59 -11.41
N LEU A 70 2.88 5.12 -12.28
CA LEU A 70 2.95 5.39 -13.72
C LEU A 70 2.82 6.88 -14.02
N LYS A 71 1.91 7.59 -13.33
CA LYS A 71 1.76 9.05 -13.48
C LYS A 71 2.95 9.81 -12.93
N TRP A 72 3.51 9.38 -11.80
CA TRP A 72 4.67 10.00 -11.16
C TRP A 72 5.89 9.99 -12.09
N SER A 73 6.13 8.89 -12.79
CA SER A 73 7.20 8.79 -13.79
C SER A 73 7.05 9.81 -14.93
N LYS A 74 5.81 10.19 -15.27
CA LYS A 74 5.54 11.16 -16.34
C LYS A 74 5.70 12.61 -15.86
N ALA A 75 5.29 12.91 -14.62
CA ALA A 75 5.44 14.23 -14.01
C ALA A 75 6.91 14.61 -13.76
N ALA A 76 7.75 13.65 -13.36
CA ALA A 76 9.19 13.88 -13.17
C ALA A 76 9.91 14.33 -14.46
N HIS A 77 9.44 13.88 -15.63
CA HIS A 77 10.00 14.31 -16.92
C HIS A 77 9.55 15.71 -17.36
N GLN A 78 8.36 16.18 -16.93
CA GLN A 78 7.87 17.51 -17.31
C GLN A 78 8.57 18.63 -16.55
N HIS A 79 8.88 18.41 -15.26
CA HIS A 79 9.53 19.42 -14.41
C HIS A 79 11.04 19.63 -14.71
N SER A 80 11.62 18.85 -15.63
CA SER A 80 13.01 19.01 -16.09
C SER A 80 13.12 19.73 -17.44
N GLN A 81 11.99 20.08 -18.07
CA GLN A 81 11.93 20.73 -19.39
C GLN A 81 11.34 22.15 -19.37
N GLU A 82 10.94 22.65 -18.19
CA GLU A 82 10.61 24.06 -17.93
C GLU A 82 11.78 24.76 -17.23
#